data_AF-A0A1X0Q5D0-F1
#
_entry.id   AF-A0A1X0Q5D0-F1
#
_cell.length_a   1.000
_cell.length_b   1.000
_cell.length_c   1.000
_cell.angle_alpha   90.00
_cell.angle_beta   90.00
_cell.angle_gamma   90.00
#
_symmetry.space_group_name_H-M   'P 1'
#
loop_
_entity.id
_entity.type
_entity.pdbx_description
1 polymer ?
#
loop_
_entity_poly.entity_id
_entity_poly.type
_entity_poly.pdbx_seq_one_letter_code
_entity_poly.pdbx_strand_id
1 'polypeptide(L)'
;MSEHEVKRPLGFKGALGTYFCTPRTINSSYLQKMVCCKGIVTSVSLVRPKLRTSVHYDEIKNQFFIKEYNDDTMIERMPVTDTTYPTNFEGRTLIWDMGLALIKIFKQLFYRKCRRIHQRVSYQEV
;
A
#
# COMPACT_ATOMS: atom_id res chain seq x y z
N MET A 1 -26.01 8.56 -0.82
CA MET A 1 -24.57 8.90 -0.77
C MET A 1 -23.97 8.06 0.33
N SER A 2 -23.54 6.84 0.00
CA SER A 2 -22.89 5.93 0.96
C SER A 2 -21.57 6.56 1.40
N GLU A 3 -21.35 6.65 2.71
CA GLU A 3 -20.11 7.14 3.29
C GLU A 3 -18.94 6.33 2.72
N HIS A 4 -18.03 6.99 2.00
CA HIS A 4 -16.76 6.38 1.66
C HIS A 4 -15.95 6.26 2.94
N GLU A 5 -15.93 5.07 3.55
CA GLU A 5 -15.06 4.77 4.68
C GLU A 5 -13.60 4.85 4.22
N VAL A 6 -13.00 6.03 4.36
CA VAL A 6 -11.60 6.24 4.02
C VAL A 6 -10.76 5.53 5.06
N LYS A 7 -10.32 4.30 4.74
CA LYS A 7 -9.39 3.55 5.60
C LYS A 7 -8.09 4.32 5.75
N ARG A 8 -7.87 4.88 6.95
CA ARG A 8 -6.67 5.63 7.33
C ARG A 8 -5.64 4.68 7.94
N PRO A 9 -4.37 4.73 7.52
CA PRO A 9 -3.33 3.91 8.14
C PRO A 9 -3.05 4.39 9.57
N LEU A 10 -2.80 3.44 10.48
CA LEU A 10 -2.29 3.72 11.82
C LEU A 10 -0.76 3.66 11.81
N GLY A 11 -0.12 4.60 12.52
CA GLY A 11 1.33 4.63 12.68
C GLY A 11 1.76 4.05 14.03
N PHE A 12 2.67 3.08 14.01
CA PHE A 12 3.26 2.50 15.22
C PHE A 12 4.69 3.05 15.43
N LYS A 13 4.94 3.69 16.58
CA LYS A 13 6.26 4.17 16.99
C LYS A 13 6.56 3.65 18.40
N GLY A 14 7.73 3.05 18.60
CA GLY A 14 8.14 2.49 19.89
C GLY A 14 9.26 1.47 19.78
N ALA A 15 9.74 0.99 20.94
CA ALA A 15 10.75 -0.07 21.02
C ALA A 15 10.05 -1.44 21.05
N LEU A 16 10.25 -2.26 20.01
CA LEU A 16 9.61 -3.58 19.87
C LEU A 16 10.37 -4.72 20.59
N GLY A 17 11.23 -4.39 21.57
CA GLY A 17 11.91 -5.36 22.44
C GLY A 17 12.53 -6.55 21.70
N THR A 18 12.00 -7.75 21.95
CA THR A 18 12.46 -9.03 21.41
C THR A 18 12.23 -9.21 19.90
N TYR A 19 11.39 -8.37 19.28
CA TYR A 19 11.15 -8.37 17.83
C TYR A 19 12.08 -7.43 17.06
N PHE A 20 13.24 -7.12 17.63
CA PHE A 20 14.30 -6.39 16.95
C PHE A 20 15.16 -7.33 16.09
N CYS A 21 15.20 -7.06 14.79
CA CYS A 21 15.85 -7.91 13.81
C CYS A 21 16.79 -7.10 12.90
N THR A 22 17.74 -7.80 12.28
CA THR A 22 18.52 -7.27 11.15
C THR A 22 18.08 -7.98 9.87
N PRO A 23 18.36 -7.43 8.67
CA PRO A 23 18.02 -8.09 7.41
C PRO A 23 18.59 -9.53 7.27
N ARG A 24 19.61 -9.89 8.07
CA ARG A 24 20.21 -11.23 8.09
C ARG A 24 19.48 -12.20 9.03
N THR A 25 18.80 -11.71 10.05
CA THR A 25 18.20 -12.52 11.12
C THR A 25 16.68 -12.65 10.99
N ILE A 26 16.07 -12.01 9.99
CA ILE A 26 14.66 -12.21 9.67
C ILE A 26 14.48 -13.62 9.08
N ASN A 27 13.75 -14.46 9.80
CA ASN A 27 13.50 -15.86 9.46
C ASN A 27 11.99 -16.14 9.48
N SER A 28 11.60 -17.37 9.15
CA SER A 28 10.20 -17.81 9.11
C SER A 28 9.47 -17.70 10.46
N SER A 29 10.19 -17.65 11.59
CA SER A 29 9.59 -17.53 12.93
C SER A 29 8.88 -16.18 13.16
N TYR A 30 9.16 -15.19 12.32
CA TYR A 30 8.57 -13.86 12.34
C TYR A 30 7.44 -13.66 11.31
N LEU A 31 7.04 -14.70 10.57
CA LEU A 31 5.89 -14.62 9.66
C LEU A 31 4.62 -14.20 10.41
N GLN A 32 3.84 -13.31 9.77
CA GLN A 32 2.60 -12.74 10.32
C GLN A 32 2.76 -11.97 11.64
N LYS A 33 3.98 -11.57 12.02
CA LYS A 33 4.27 -10.75 13.21
C LYS A 33 4.80 -9.38 12.82
N MET A 34 4.51 -8.38 13.64
CA MET A 34 5.14 -7.06 13.51
C MET A 34 6.57 -7.10 14.05
N VAL A 35 7.54 -6.63 13.26
CA VAL A 35 8.97 -6.65 13.62
C VAL A 35 9.64 -5.31 13.37
N CYS A 36 10.63 -4.97 14.18
CA CYS A 36 11.50 -3.81 13.96
C CYS A 36 12.76 -4.27 13.24
N CYS A 37 13.02 -3.77 12.02
CA CYS A 37 14.23 -4.11 11.27
C CYS A 37 15.17 -2.90 11.16
N LYS A 38 16.44 -3.07 11.56
CA LYS A 38 17.49 -2.04 11.41
C LYS A 38 18.48 -2.40 10.30
N GLY A 39 18.70 -1.45 9.39
CA GLY A 39 19.65 -1.60 8.29
C GLY A 39 20.02 -0.27 7.64
N ILE A 40 20.87 -0.34 6.62
CA ILE A 40 21.23 0.79 5.76
C ILE A 40 20.40 0.67 4.47
N VAL A 41 19.73 1.75 4.06
CA VAL A 41 19.05 1.82 2.77
C VAL A 41 20.12 1.89 1.68
N THR A 42 20.13 0.94 0.75
CA THR A 42 21.15 0.88 -0.31
C THR A 42 20.64 1.29 -1.67
N SER A 43 19.34 1.17 -1.89
CA SER A 43 18.70 1.69 -3.09
C SER A 43 17.25 2.02 -2.79
N VAL A 44 16.77 3.00 -3.54
CA VAL A 44 15.44 3.56 -3.41
C VAL A 44 14.79 3.41 -4.77
N SER A 45 13.65 2.71 -4.85
CA SER A 45 12.93 2.61 -6.12
C SER A 45 12.30 3.95 -6.47
N LEU A 46 12.02 4.14 -7.76
CA LEU A 46 11.12 5.20 -8.22
C LEU A 46 9.76 5.04 -7.52
N VAL A 47 9.10 6.18 -7.29
CA VAL A 47 7.70 6.24 -6.91
C VAL A 47 6.84 5.74 -8.09
N ARG A 48 5.95 4.79 -7.82
CA ARG A 48 4.95 4.30 -8.77
C ARG A 48 3.55 4.64 -8.25
N PRO A 49 2.75 5.46 -8.94
CA PRO A 49 1.35 5.65 -8.57
C PRO A 49 0.59 4.34 -8.80
N LYS A 50 -0.26 3.97 -7.84
CA LYS A 50 -1.09 2.78 -7.85
C LYS A 50 -2.54 3.18 -7.67
N LEU A 51 -3.39 2.76 -8.60
CA LEU A 51 -4.82 2.97 -8.51
C LEU A 51 -5.40 2.16 -7.35
N ARG A 52 -6.22 2.80 -6.51
CA ARG A 52 -6.93 2.16 -5.41
C ARG A 52 -8.42 2.00 -5.72
N THR A 53 -9.03 3.05 -6.27
CA THR A 53 -10.46 3.09 -6.57
C THR A 53 -10.66 3.79 -7.90
N SER A 54 -11.41 3.17 -8.81
CA SER A 54 -11.91 3.83 -10.02
C SER A 54 -13.40 4.11 -9.88
N VAL A 55 -13.80 5.29 -10.34
CA VAL A 55 -15.18 5.74 -10.38
C VAL A 55 -15.56 5.93 -11.85
N HIS A 56 -16.67 5.35 -12.24
CA HIS A 56 -17.18 5.41 -13.60
C HIS A 56 -18.60 5.95 -13.59
N TYR A 57 -18.95 6.72 -14.61
CA TYR A 57 -20.26 7.31 -14.79
C TYR A 57 -21.01 6.61 -15.92
N ASP A 58 -22.27 6.25 -15.68
CA ASP A 58 -23.21 5.80 -16.70
C ASP A 58 -24.16 6.94 -17.07
N GLU A 59 -24.08 7.41 -18.31
CA GLU A 59 -24.90 8.52 -18.83
C GLU A 59 -26.38 8.17 -18.92
N ILE A 60 -26.73 6.88 -19.10
CA ILE A 60 -28.12 6.47 -19.35
C ILE A 60 -28.87 6.36 -18.02
N LYS A 61 -28.24 5.79 -17.00
CA LYS A 61 -28.82 5.66 -15.65
C LYS A 61 -28.55 6.86 -14.75
N ASN A 62 -27.64 7.77 -15.12
CA ASN A 62 -27.10 8.82 -14.27
C ASN A 62 -26.61 8.26 -12.92
N GLN A 63 -25.85 7.16 -12.96
CA GLN A 63 -25.35 6.46 -11.78
C GLN A 63 -23.82 6.32 -11.81
N PHE A 64 -23.22 6.33 -10.63
CA PHE A 64 -21.79 6.10 -10.45
C PHE A 64 -21.52 4.63 -10.09
N PHE A 65 -20.59 4.04 -10.82
CA PHE A 65 -20.05 2.71 -10.59
C PHE A 65 -18.67 2.83 -9.97
N ILE A 66 -18.47 2.17 -8.84
CA ILE A 66 -17.21 2.26 -8.10
C ILE A 66 -16.59 0.87 -8.07
N LYS A 67 -15.34 0.78 -8.55
CA LYS A 67 -14.54 -0.44 -8.48
C LYS A 67 -13.34 -0.19 -7.57
N GLU A 68 -13.25 -0.99 -6.51
CA GLU A 68 -12.08 -1.03 -5.63
C GLU A 68 -11.09 -2.09 -6.12
N TYR A 69 -9.81 -1.72 -6.13
CA TYR A 69 -8.73 -2.60 -6.53
C TYR A 69 -7.98 -3.11 -5.30
N ASN A 70 -8.08 -4.42 -5.08
CA ASN A 70 -7.34 -5.15 -4.06
C ASN A 70 -6.10 -5.81 -4.67
N ASP A 71 -4.99 -5.72 -3.95
CA ASP A 71 -3.70 -6.23 -4.36
C ASP A 71 -3.04 -7.03 -3.22
N ASP A 72 -2.03 -7.83 -3.54
CA ASP A 72 -1.29 -8.67 -2.56
C ASP A 72 -0.59 -7.87 -1.45
N THR A 73 -0.45 -6.56 -1.61
CA THR A 73 0.21 -5.67 -0.64
C THR A 73 -0.77 -4.97 0.30
N MET A 74 -2.08 -5.17 0.12
CA MET A 74 -3.10 -4.67 1.03
C MET A 74 -3.10 -5.44 2.35
N ILE A 75 -3.48 -4.76 3.43
CA ILE A 75 -3.56 -5.35 4.77
C ILE A 75 -4.76 -6.31 4.89
N GLU A 76 -5.82 -6.03 4.13
CA GLU A 76 -7.02 -6.87 4.11
C GLU A 76 -6.78 -8.15 3.32
N ARG A 77 -7.27 -9.26 3.86
CA ARG A 77 -7.22 -10.57 3.21
C ARG A 77 -8.37 -10.73 2.21
N MET A 78 -8.46 -9.80 1.26
CA MET A 78 -9.39 -9.90 0.13
C MET A 78 -8.67 -10.54 -1.07
N PRO A 79 -9.39 -11.28 -1.93
CA PRO A 79 -8.79 -11.79 -3.16
C PRO A 79 -8.30 -10.64 -4.04
N VAL A 80 -7.20 -10.86 -4.74
CA VAL A 80 -6.68 -9.90 -5.72
C VAL A 80 -7.72 -9.68 -6.80
N THR A 81 -8.05 -8.41 -7.04
CA THR A 81 -9.02 -8.02 -8.07
C THR A 81 -8.35 -7.87 -9.43
N ASP A 82 -9.13 -8.05 -10.49
CA ASP A 82 -8.66 -7.79 -11.86
C ASP A 82 -8.24 -6.32 -12.06
N THR A 83 -7.12 -6.15 -12.75
CA THR A 83 -6.50 -4.85 -13.04
C THR A 83 -7.20 -4.07 -14.15
N THR A 84 -8.11 -4.69 -14.89
CA THR A 84 -8.84 -4.06 -16.00
C THR A 84 -9.89 -3.08 -15.49
N TYR A 85 -10.05 -1.97 -16.21
CA TYR A 85 -11.14 -1.03 -15.97
C TYR A 85 -12.45 -1.59 -16.52
N PRO A 86 -13.57 -1.44 -15.81
CA PRO A 86 -14.88 -1.78 -16.35
C PRO A 86 -15.22 -0.76 -17.45
N THR A 87 -15.26 -1.20 -18.70
CA THR A 87 -15.63 -0.33 -19.83
C THR A 87 -17.11 -0.42 -20.16
N ASN A 88 -17.74 -1.55 -19.87
CA ASN A 88 -19.15 -1.77 -20.14
C ASN A 88 -19.83 -2.47 -18.97
N PHE A 89 -21.07 -2.08 -18.70
CA PHE A 89 -21.95 -2.74 -17.74
C PHE A 89 -23.34 -2.89 -18.35
N GLU A 90 -23.88 -4.11 -18.38
CA GLU A 90 -25.20 -4.41 -18.99
C GLU A 90 -25.37 -3.87 -20.42
N GLY A 91 -24.31 -3.93 -21.23
CA GLY A 91 -24.33 -3.45 -22.62
C GLY A 91 -24.23 -1.93 -22.79
N ARG A 92 -24.02 -1.18 -21.70
CA ARG A 92 -23.83 0.27 -21.71
C ARG A 92 -22.38 0.62 -21.47
N THR A 93 -21.91 1.67 -22.15
CA THR A 93 -20.54 2.16 -22.00
C THR A 93 -20.42 3.03 -20.76
N LEU A 94 -19.38 2.76 -19.98
CA LEU A 94 -19.03 3.49 -18.78
C LEU A 94 -17.93 4.51 -19.10
N ILE A 95 -18.11 5.73 -18.63
CA ILE A 95 -17.13 6.81 -18.77
C ILE A 95 -16.32 6.88 -17.50
N TRP A 96 -14.99 6.84 -17.62
CA TRP A 96 -14.11 6.94 -16.47
C TRP A 96 -14.02 8.38 -15.96
N ASP A 97 -14.35 8.59 -14.69
CA ASP A 97 -14.10 9.87 -14.01
C ASP A 97 -12.76 9.84 -13.27
N MET A 98 -11.79 10.53 -13.85
CA MET A 98 -10.45 10.68 -13.30
C MET A 98 -10.39 11.55 -12.04
N GLY A 99 -11.30 12.51 -11.88
CA GLY A 99 -11.27 13.45 -10.77
C GLY A 99 -11.68 12.83 -9.44
N LEU A 100 -12.56 11.83 -9.48
CA LEU A 100 -13.06 11.11 -8.31
C LEU A 100 -12.27 9.83 -8.01
N ALA A 101 -11.34 9.43 -8.89
CA ALA A 101 -10.51 8.25 -8.69
C ALA A 101 -9.47 8.47 -7.57
N LEU A 102 -9.22 7.42 -6.78
CA LEU A 102 -8.23 7.45 -5.70
C LEU A 102 -6.95 6.75 -6.12
N ILE A 103 -5.84 7.48 -6.07
CA ILE A 103 -4.50 7.01 -6.40
C ILE A 103 -3.62 7.07 -5.16
N LYS A 104 -2.89 5.98 -4.90
CA LYS A 104 -1.92 5.86 -3.80
C LYS A 104 -0.50 5.80 -4.35
N ILE A 105 0.43 6.41 -3.63
CA ILE A 105 1.85 6.33 -3.94
C ILE A 105 2.43 5.00 -3.43
N PHE A 106 3.12 4.27 -4.30
CA PHE A 106 3.84 3.05 -3.95
C PHE A 106 5.35 3.22 -4.16
N LYS A 107 6.16 2.74 -3.22
CA LYS A 107 7.62 2.84 -3.25
C LYS A 107 8.26 1.69 -2.49
N GLN A 108 9.36 1.16 -3.03
CA GLN A 108 10.12 0.07 -2.44
C GLN A 108 11.51 0.56 -2.02
N LEU A 109 11.96 0.14 -0.83
CA LEU A 109 13.28 0.43 -0.28
C LEU A 109 14.03 -0.86 -0.05
N PHE A 110 15.31 -0.89 -0.42
CA PHE A 110 16.17 -2.04 -0.22
C PHE A 110 17.12 -1.79 0.95
N TYR A 111 17.11 -2.69 1.93
CA TYR A 111 17.93 -2.61 3.14
C TYR A 111 19.07 -3.64 3.11
N ARG A 112 20.25 -3.25 3.60
CA ARG A 112 21.36 -4.16 3.91
C ARG A 112 21.77 -4.06 5.37
N LYS A 113 22.37 -5.14 5.89
CA LYS A 113 22.93 -5.18 7.25
C LYS A 113 24.03 -4.14 7.41
N CYS A 114 23.98 -3.35 8.49
CA CYS A 114 25.07 -2.43 8.85
C CYS A 114 26.32 -3.22 9.27
N ARG A 115 27.49 -2.91 8.68
CA ARG A 115 28.76 -3.63 8.91
C ARG A 115 29.58 -3.11 10.11
N ARG A 116 29.36 -1.88 10.58
CA ARG A 116 30.09 -1.29 11.73
C ARG A 116 29.13 -0.79 12.79
N ILE A 117 29.26 -1.32 14.00
CA ILE A 117 28.54 -0.88 15.18
C ILE A 117 29.31 0.30 15.77
N HIS A 118 28.97 1.52 15.32
CA HIS A 118 29.07 2.70 16.18
C HIS A 118 27.63 3.18 16.39
N GLN A 119 27.13 2.92 17.61
CA GLN A 119 25.81 3.32 18.05
C GLN A 119 25.75 4.86 18.10
N ARG A 120 25.23 5.47 17.04
CA ARG A 120 24.44 6.71 17.09
C ARG A 120 23.68 6.77 15.77
N VAL A 121 22.57 6.05 15.71
CA VAL A 121 21.54 6.39 14.73
C VAL A 121 20.61 7.33 15.47
N SER A 122 20.93 8.63 15.39
CA SER A 122 19.98 9.68 15.69
C SER A 122 18.76 9.44 14.84
N TYR A 123 17.61 9.23 15.48
CA TYR A 123 16.32 9.35 14.83
C TYR A 123 16.19 10.81 14.39
N GLN A 124 16.58 11.13 13.15
CA GLN A 124 16.12 12.36 12.53
C GLN A 124 14.69 12.08 12.11
N GLU A 125 13.76 12.65 12.90
CA GLU A 125 12.36 12.75 12.55
C GLU A 125 12.27 13.56 11.25
N VAL A 126 11.68 12.96 10.22
CA VAL A 126 11.20 13.63 9.02
C VAL A 126 9.69 13.49 9.02
#